data_AF-A0A7S0GMN1-F1
#
_entry.id   AF-A0A7S0GMN1-F1
#
_cell.length_a   1.000
_cell.length_b   1.000
_cell.length_c   1.000
_cell.angle_alpha   90.00
_cell.angle_beta   90.00
_cell.angle_gamma   90.00
#
_symmetry.space_group_name_H-M   'P 1'
#
loop_
_entity.id
_entity.type
_entity.pdbx_description
1 polymer ?
#
loop_
_entity_poly.entity_id
_entity_poly.type
_entity_poly.pdbx_seq_one_letter_code
_entity_poly.pdbx_strand_id
1 'polypeptide(L)'
;MLALALQREEIEAAKHARERGGSVGNSTSGPIRLLRIRNPWGRREWNGSFSRKSDVWTAKLRKQLDTTSANDGTFWMTYTDFMSRFAEVDVCKAHRGWVARGFHEIARAHGSVSRNHLADSGEYDYHVTTNETTWCFIMLIQPTKRGRGRKAIYYSDVGICVQSTSQTG
;
A
#
# COMPACT_ATOMS: atom_id res chain seq x y z
N MET A 1 0.98 -8.22 1.54
CA MET A 1 -0.24 -8.87 0.99
C MET A 1 -0.21 -8.73 -0.53
N LEU A 2 -0.28 -9.83 -1.28
CA LEU A 2 -0.38 -9.78 -2.75
C LEU A 2 -1.85 -9.49 -3.13
N ALA A 3 -2.24 -8.22 -3.04
CA ALA A 3 -3.38 -7.73 -3.78
C ALA A 3 -2.92 -7.59 -5.24
N LEU A 4 -3.21 -8.58 -6.08
CA LEU A 4 -3.16 -8.42 -7.53
C LEU A 4 -4.28 -7.45 -7.89
N ALA A 5 -3.97 -6.16 -7.77
CA ALA A 5 -4.77 -5.12 -8.36
C ALA A 5 -4.56 -5.22 -9.87
N LEU A 6 -5.63 -5.57 -10.60
CA LEU A 6 -5.76 -5.37 -12.03
C LEU A 6 -5.75 -3.85 -12.28
N GLN A 7 -4.56 -3.26 -12.21
CA GLN A 7 -4.38 -1.83 -11.99
C GLN A 7 -3.66 -1.23 -13.18
N ARG A 8 -4.43 -0.89 -14.22
CA ARG A 8 -4.17 0.29 -15.07
C ARG A 8 -5.29 0.55 -16.07
N GLU A 9 -5.95 -0.48 -16.59
CA GLU A 9 -7.00 -0.27 -17.60
C GLU A 9 -8.37 0.07 -16.99
N GLU A 10 -8.72 -0.48 -15.82
CA GLU A 10 -10.04 -0.26 -15.19
C GLU A 10 -10.20 1.15 -14.56
N ILE A 11 -9.10 1.81 -14.20
CA ILE A 11 -9.12 3.15 -13.58
C ILE A 11 -9.48 4.23 -14.60
N GLU A 12 -9.00 4.12 -15.84
CA GLU A 12 -9.33 5.09 -16.89
C GLU A 12 -10.77 4.91 -17.39
N ALA A 13 -11.26 3.66 -17.50
CA ALA A 13 -12.66 3.39 -17.82
C ALA A 13 -13.64 3.96 -16.77
N ALA A 14 -13.28 3.90 -15.48
CA ALA A 14 -14.11 4.42 -14.39
C ALA A 14 -14.15 5.95 -14.30
N LYS A 15 -13.08 6.65 -14.75
CA LYS A 15 -13.07 8.12 -14.81
C LYS A 15 -14.04 8.64 -15.88
N HIS A 16 -14.07 8.03 -17.06
CA HIS A 16 -14.98 8.42 -18.15
C HIS A 16 -16.47 8.11 -17.88
N ALA A 17 -16.78 7.17 -16.97
CA ALA A 17 -18.16 6.84 -16.61
C ALA A 17 -18.79 7.88 -15.65
N ARG A 18 -17.98 8.61 -14.87
CA ARG A 18 -18.47 9.52 -13.82
C ARG A 18 -18.89 10.90 -14.32
N GLU A 19 -18.52 11.27 -15.55
CA GLU A 19 -18.83 12.58 -16.14
C GLU A 19 -20.24 12.67 -16.77
N ARG A 20 -21.02 11.58 -16.77
CA ARG A 20 -22.41 11.56 -17.27
C ARG A 20 -23.39 11.29 -16.13
N GLY A 21 -23.86 12.35 -15.47
CA GLY A 21 -24.71 12.29 -14.28
C GLY A 21 -26.10 11.66 -14.50
N GLY A 22 -26.68 11.11 -13.41
CA GLY A 22 -28.07 10.64 -13.35
C GLY A 22 -28.45 10.09 -11.95
N SER A 23 -29.63 10.50 -11.48
CA SER A 23 -30.25 10.28 -10.14
C SER A 23 -30.37 8.82 -9.68
N VAL A 24 -30.12 8.58 -8.38
CA VAL A 24 -29.99 7.25 -7.74
C VAL A 24 -31.34 6.73 -7.22
N GLY A 25 -31.99 5.90 -8.03
CA GLY A 25 -32.89 4.85 -7.54
C GLY A 25 -32.09 3.57 -7.27
N ASN A 26 -32.36 2.89 -6.14
CA ASN A 26 -31.64 1.72 -5.65
C ASN A 26 -31.65 0.54 -6.64
N SER A 27 -30.69 0.51 -7.56
CA SER A 27 -30.16 -0.70 -8.19
C SER A 27 -28.72 -0.41 -8.61
N THR A 28 -27.76 -1.09 -7.98
CA THR A 28 -26.32 -0.89 -8.23
C THR A 28 -25.93 -1.44 -9.60
N SER A 29 -26.11 -0.65 -10.66
CA SER A 29 -25.79 -0.97 -12.06
C SER A 29 -24.30 -0.74 -12.42
N GLY A 30 -23.41 -0.79 -11.42
CA GLY A 30 -21.96 -0.61 -11.60
C GLY A 30 -21.19 -1.93 -11.56
N PRO A 31 -19.95 -1.95 -12.08
CA PRO A 31 -19.08 -3.13 -11.98
C PRO A 31 -18.83 -3.48 -10.52
N ILE A 32 -18.95 -4.78 -10.18
CA ILE A 32 -18.66 -5.29 -8.85
C ILE A 32 -17.14 -5.35 -8.66
N ARG A 33 -16.64 -4.70 -7.60
CA ARG A 33 -15.21 -4.74 -7.24
C ARG A 33 -14.96 -5.77 -6.16
N LEU A 34 -14.19 -6.80 -6.50
CA LEU A 34 -13.84 -7.91 -5.61
C LEU A 34 -12.34 -7.92 -5.30
N LEU A 35 -11.97 -8.32 -4.09
CA LEU A 35 -10.59 -8.56 -3.68
C LEU A 35 -10.41 -10.01 -3.29
N ARG A 36 -9.31 -10.61 -3.75
CA ARG A 36 -8.83 -11.91 -3.27
C ARG A 36 -7.78 -11.69 -2.19
N ILE A 37 -8.05 -12.19 -0.99
CA ILE A 37 -7.21 -11.98 0.19
C ILE A 37 -6.84 -13.35 0.77
N ARG A 38 -5.64 -13.48 1.32
CA ARG A 38 -5.17 -14.71 1.95
C ARG A 38 -4.82 -14.46 3.42
N ASN A 39 -5.45 -15.24 4.30
CA ASN A 39 -5.03 -15.41 5.68
C ASN A 39 -3.77 -16.30 5.74
N PRO A 40 -2.62 -15.80 6.21
CA PRO A 40 -1.38 -16.58 6.28
C PRO A 40 -1.46 -17.84 7.15
N TRP A 41 -2.39 -17.92 8.11
CA TRP A 41 -2.57 -19.10 8.95
C TRP A 41 -3.27 -20.26 8.23
N GLY A 42 -3.75 -20.06 7.01
CA GLY A 42 -4.40 -21.11 6.22
C GLY A 42 -5.75 -21.57 6.80
N ARG A 43 -6.42 -20.74 7.60
CA ARG A 43 -7.72 -21.07 8.21
C ARG A 43 -8.50 -19.80 8.51
N ARG A 44 -9.76 -19.92 8.94
CA ARG A 44 -10.65 -18.78 9.26
C ARG A 44 -10.81 -17.84 8.06
N GLU A 45 -11.52 -18.36 7.05
CA GLU A 45 -11.90 -17.62 5.85
C GLU A 45 -13.11 -16.71 6.09
N TRP A 46 -13.28 -15.72 5.21
CA TRP A 46 -14.43 -14.83 5.19
C TRP A 46 -15.75 -15.59 5.02
N ASN A 47 -16.81 -15.18 5.74
CA ASN A 47 -18.12 -15.84 5.77
C ASN A 47 -19.31 -14.96 5.31
N GLY A 48 -19.06 -13.75 4.80
CA GLY A 48 -20.11 -12.87 4.25
C GLY A 48 -20.27 -13.00 2.73
N SER A 49 -20.71 -11.92 2.07
CA SER A 49 -20.90 -11.87 0.62
C SER A 49 -19.64 -12.27 -0.14
N PHE A 50 -19.79 -13.11 -1.17
CA PHE A 50 -18.68 -13.71 -1.93
C PHE A 50 -17.73 -14.61 -1.11
N SER A 51 -18.10 -14.99 0.13
CA SER A 51 -17.50 -16.16 0.77
C SER A 51 -17.78 -17.43 -0.04
N ARG A 52 -17.00 -18.49 0.18
CA ARG A 52 -17.15 -19.76 -0.56
C ARG A 52 -18.57 -20.35 -0.51
N LYS A 53 -19.26 -20.21 0.62
CA LYS A 53 -20.63 -20.71 0.83
C LYS A 53 -21.71 -19.68 0.49
N SER A 54 -21.33 -18.48 0.07
CA SER A 54 -22.30 -17.44 -0.28
C SER A 54 -23.10 -17.84 -1.53
N ASP A 55 -24.37 -17.49 -1.49
CA ASP A 55 -25.37 -17.62 -2.55
C ASP A 55 -25.30 -16.49 -3.59
N VAL A 56 -24.68 -15.36 -3.26
CA VAL A 56 -24.49 -14.22 -4.18
C VAL A 56 -23.55 -14.53 -5.36
N TRP A 57 -22.87 -15.68 -5.32
CA TRP A 57 -22.07 -16.18 -6.42
C TRP A 57 -22.95 -16.58 -7.61
N THR A 58 -22.72 -15.97 -8.76
CA THR A 58 -23.24 -16.50 -10.02
C THR A 58 -22.35 -17.64 -10.54
N ALA A 59 -22.93 -18.58 -11.28
CA ALA A 59 -22.17 -19.69 -11.90
C ALA A 59 -21.03 -19.17 -12.79
N LYS A 60 -21.26 -18.06 -13.51
CA LYS A 60 -20.26 -17.39 -14.35
C LYS A 60 -19.08 -16.87 -13.52
N LEU A 61 -19.36 -16.14 -12.43
CA LEU A 61 -18.31 -15.58 -11.57
C LEU A 61 -17.53 -16.68 -10.83
N ARG A 62 -18.20 -17.73 -10.35
CA ARG A 62 -17.52 -18.89 -9.77
C ARG A 62 -16.56 -19.52 -10.78
N LYS A 63 -17.00 -19.79 -12.00
CA LYS A 63 -16.13 -20.37 -13.02
C LYS A 63 -14.91 -19.50 -13.35
N GLN A 64 -15.03 -18.18 -13.26
CA GLN A 64 -13.94 -17.24 -13.56
C GLN A 64 -12.97 -17.03 -12.39
N LEU A 65 -13.47 -17.05 -11.14
CA LEU A 65 -12.72 -16.57 -9.96
C LEU A 65 -12.50 -17.65 -8.88
N ASP A 66 -13.35 -18.67 -8.81
CA ASP A 66 -13.35 -19.70 -7.78
C ASP A 66 -12.27 -20.76 -8.08
N THR A 67 -11.03 -20.40 -7.75
CA THR A 67 -9.84 -21.26 -7.79
C THR A 67 -9.34 -21.60 -6.38
N THR A 68 -10.08 -21.21 -5.34
CA THR A 68 -9.64 -21.36 -3.94
C THR A 68 -9.81 -22.79 -3.47
N SER A 69 -8.72 -23.38 -2.96
CA SER A 69 -8.79 -24.70 -2.33
C SER A 69 -9.47 -24.60 -0.97
N ALA A 70 -10.06 -25.69 -0.50
CA ALA A 70 -10.66 -25.69 0.82
C ALA A 70 -9.61 -25.44 1.91
N ASN A 71 -9.85 -24.47 2.79
CA ASN A 71 -9.04 -24.21 3.98
C ASN A 71 -7.58 -23.87 3.64
N ASP A 72 -7.33 -23.11 2.56
CA ASP A 72 -5.99 -22.55 2.29
C ASP A 72 -5.84 -21.10 2.84
N GLY A 73 -6.92 -20.59 3.45
CA GLY A 73 -7.01 -19.24 4.01
C GLY A 73 -7.32 -18.16 2.96
N THR A 74 -7.52 -18.52 1.70
CA THR A 74 -7.83 -17.57 0.62
C THR A 74 -9.34 -17.37 0.49
N PHE A 75 -9.77 -16.13 0.38
CA PHE A 75 -11.18 -15.78 0.23
C PHE A 75 -11.37 -14.54 -0.65
N TRP A 76 -12.59 -14.42 -1.17
CA TRP A 76 -13.05 -13.24 -1.90
C TRP A 76 -13.95 -12.39 -1.00
N MET A 77 -13.88 -11.07 -1.14
CA MET A 77 -14.82 -10.14 -0.50
C MET A 77 -15.04 -8.91 -1.38
N THR A 78 -16.11 -8.18 -1.12
CA THR A 78 -16.36 -6.91 -1.80
C THR A 78 -15.36 -5.84 -1.36
N TYR A 79 -15.07 -4.87 -2.23
CA TYR A 79 -14.26 -3.71 -1.85
C TYR A 79 -14.87 -2.93 -0.67
N THR A 80 -16.20 -2.83 -0.59
CA THR A 80 -16.89 -2.20 0.53
C THR A 80 -16.71 -2.98 1.85
N ASP A 81 -16.73 -4.31 1.80
CA ASP A 81 -16.46 -5.14 2.98
C ASP A 81 -15.00 -5.05 3.43
N PHE A 82 -14.08 -4.89 2.47
CA PHE A 82 -12.68 -4.67 2.76
C PHE A 82 -12.47 -3.33 3.49
N MET A 83 -13.01 -2.24 2.94
CA MET A 83 -12.87 -0.90 3.52
C MET A 83 -13.47 -0.77 4.93
N SER A 84 -14.46 -1.59 5.28
CA SER A 84 -15.07 -1.60 6.62
C SER A 84 -14.32 -2.48 7.64
N ARG A 85 -13.40 -3.35 7.19
CA ARG A 85 -12.76 -4.35 8.05
C ARG A 85 -11.25 -4.24 8.14
N PHE A 86 -10.60 -3.60 7.16
CA PHE A 86 -9.16 -3.41 7.13
C PHE A 86 -8.86 -1.92 7.34
N ALA A 87 -8.03 -1.63 8.34
CA ALA A 87 -7.64 -0.26 8.66
C ALA A 87 -6.42 0.21 7.84
N GLU A 88 -5.54 -0.72 7.45
CA GLU A 88 -4.24 -0.40 6.87
C GLU A 88 -3.85 -1.39 5.77
N VAL A 89 -3.12 -0.89 4.77
CA VAL A 89 -2.58 -1.66 3.66
C VAL A 89 -1.17 -1.20 3.34
N ASP A 90 -0.21 -2.11 3.52
CA ASP A 90 1.16 -1.92 3.09
C ASP A 90 1.39 -2.41 1.66
N VAL A 91 1.97 -1.56 0.81
CA VAL A 91 2.31 -1.87 -0.58
C VAL A 91 3.80 -1.66 -0.83
N CYS A 92 4.51 -2.76 -1.10
CA CYS A 92 5.90 -2.70 -1.59
C CYS A 92 5.89 -2.75 -3.12
N LYS A 93 6.30 -1.65 -3.78
CA LYS A 93 6.46 -1.61 -5.22
C LYS A 93 7.82 -2.20 -5.61
N ALA A 94 7.81 -3.19 -6.49
CA ALA A 94 9.01 -3.77 -7.08
C ALA A 94 8.83 -3.83 -8.60
N HIS A 95 9.21 -2.75 -9.29
CA HIS A 95 9.10 -2.68 -10.74
C HIS A 95 10.42 -3.08 -11.39
N ARG A 96 10.32 -3.87 -12.46
CA ARG A 96 11.48 -4.21 -13.30
C ARG A 96 12.05 -2.92 -13.92
N GLY A 97 13.36 -2.75 -13.84
CA GLY A 97 14.07 -1.58 -14.38
C GLY A 97 14.19 -0.40 -13.42
N TRP A 98 13.64 -0.48 -12.21
CA TRP A 98 13.92 0.54 -11.20
C TRP A 98 15.37 0.44 -10.71
N VAL A 99 16.03 1.59 -10.64
CA VAL A 99 17.38 1.72 -10.08
C VAL A 99 17.26 2.21 -8.64
N ALA A 100 17.77 1.42 -7.69
CA ALA A 100 17.84 1.81 -6.30
C ALA A 100 19.23 2.39 -6.00
N ARG A 101 19.25 3.56 -5.36
CA ARG A 101 20.47 4.19 -4.84
C ARG A 101 20.31 4.29 -3.32
N GLY A 102 21.16 3.58 -2.58
CA GLY A 102 21.17 3.60 -1.12
C GLY A 102 22.32 4.45 -0.62
N PHE A 103 22.03 5.36 0.31
CA PHE A 103 23.03 6.09 1.07
C PHE A 103 23.07 5.45 2.46
N HIS A 104 24.24 4.98 2.90
CA HIS A 104 24.41 4.37 4.21
C HIS A 104 25.21 5.33 5.10
N GLU A 105 24.50 6.14 5.86
CA GLU A 105 25.11 6.92 6.94
C GLU A 105 24.53 6.52 8.29
N ILE A 106 25.43 6.35 9.26
CA ILE A 106 25.04 6.07 10.64
C ILE A 106 24.81 7.43 11.29
N ALA A 107 23.55 7.86 11.33
CA ALA A 107 23.13 8.99 12.14
C ALA A 107 23.46 8.71 13.62
N ARG A 108 24.50 9.38 14.15
CA ARG A 108 24.78 9.39 15.59
C ARG A 108 23.92 10.47 16.20
N ALA A 109 22.74 10.10 16.68
CA ALA A 109 21.96 11.00 17.54
C ALA A 109 22.78 11.26 18.81
N HIS A 110 23.33 12.47 18.94
CA HIS A 110 23.90 12.94 20.19
C HIS A 110 22.78 13.56 21.03
N GLY A 111 22.58 13.06 22.26
CA GLY A 111 21.89 13.80 23.33
C GLY A 111 20.35 13.80 23.34
N SER A 112 19.78 13.91 24.54
CA SER A 112 18.34 14.07 24.77
C SER A 112 17.84 15.43 24.29
N VAL A 113 16.78 15.45 23.49
CA VAL A 113 16.17 16.70 22.99
C VAL A 113 15.28 17.32 24.08
N SER A 114 15.69 18.49 24.57
CA SER A 114 14.80 19.43 25.28
C SER A 114 13.87 20.11 24.29
N ARG A 115 12.61 20.34 24.67
CA ARG A 115 11.45 20.74 23.85
C ARG A 115 11.63 22.01 22.98
N ASN A 116 12.75 22.73 23.12
CA ASN A 116 12.97 24.05 22.52
C ASN A 116 14.19 24.15 21.59
N HIS A 117 14.91 23.07 21.28
CA HIS A 117 16.01 23.11 20.30
C HIS A 117 15.89 21.98 19.28
N LEU A 118 15.48 22.34 18.06
CA LEU A 118 15.50 21.47 16.87
C LEU A 118 16.91 21.25 16.30
N ALA A 119 17.96 21.72 16.98
CA ALA A 119 19.28 21.94 16.39
C ALA A 119 20.30 20.80 16.56
N ASP A 120 19.93 19.69 17.21
CA ASP A 120 20.86 18.53 17.41
C ASP A 120 20.39 17.26 16.66
N SER A 121 19.38 17.38 15.80
CA SER A 121 19.11 16.34 14.80
C SER A 121 20.17 16.44 13.72
N GLY A 122 21.01 15.41 13.55
CA GLY A 122 21.89 15.33 12.39
C GLY A 122 21.09 15.51 11.11
N GLU A 123 21.25 16.66 10.46
CA GLU A 123 20.64 16.98 9.17
C GLU A 123 21.56 16.44 8.08
N TYR A 124 20.98 15.65 7.17
CA TYR A 124 21.71 14.99 6.09
C TYR A 124 21.12 15.45 4.76
N ASP A 125 21.92 16.18 3.98
CA ASP A 125 21.51 16.71 2.68
C ASP A 125 21.96 15.80 1.55
N TYR A 126 21.00 15.33 0.75
CA TYR A 126 21.25 14.55 -0.45
C TYR A 126 20.74 15.27 -1.68
N HIS A 127 21.63 15.50 -2.65
CA HIS A 127 21.27 16.10 -3.93
C HIS A 127 21.04 15.01 -5.00
N VAL A 128 19.87 15.04 -5.63
CA VAL A 128 19.52 14.17 -6.74
C VAL A 128 19.22 15.04 -7.96
N THR A 129 19.98 14.85 -9.03
CA THR A 129 19.77 15.51 -10.32
C THR A 129 19.20 14.51 -11.31
N THR A 130 18.15 14.91 -12.03
CA THR A 130 17.57 14.13 -13.14
C THR A 130 17.69 14.93 -14.43
N ASN A 131 17.93 14.24 -15.55
CA ASN A 131 18.02 14.86 -16.87
C ASN A 131 16.64 15.06 -17.52
N GLU A 132 15.61 14.42 -16.95
CA GLU A 132 14.23 14.47 -17.42
C GLU A 132 13.28 14.46 -16.22
N THR A 133 11.99 14.70 -16.48
CA THR A 133 10.96 14.56 -15.45
C THR A 133 10.80 13.09 -15.08
N THR A 134 11.08 12.74 -13.83
CA THR A 134 11.12 11.34 -13.37
C THR A 134 10.33 11.16 -12.08
N TRP A 135 9.59 10.06 -11.99
CA TRP A 135 8.99 9.63 -10.72
C TRP A 135 10.07 9.04 -9.82
N CYS A 136 10.21 9.56 -8.59
CA CYS A 136 11.09 9.01 -7.57
C CYS A 136 10.29 8.50 -6.37
N PHE A 137 10.84 7.49 -5.69
CA PHE A 137 10.35 7.00 -4.41
C PHE A 137 11.49 7.15 -3.40
N ILE A 138 11.25 7.94 -2.37
CA ILE A 138 12.23 8.18 -1.30
C ILE A 138 11.80 7.33 -0.11
N MET A 139 12.73 6.56 0.43
CA MET A 139 12.49 5.68 1.56
C MET A 139 13.61 5.84 2.57
N LEU A 140 13.24 6.22 3.80
CA LEU A 140 14.14 6.28 4.93
C LEU A 140 13.94 5.03 5.78
N ILE A 141 15.02 4.27 6.01
CA ILE A 141 14.97 3.02 6.77
C ILE A 141 15.90 3.13 7.97
N GLN A 142 15.35 2.94 9.16
CA GLN A 142 16.15 2.72 10.37
C GLN A 142 16.56 1.25 10.45
N PRO A 143 17.80 0.94 10.86
CA PRO A 143 18.25 -0.45 11.02
C PRO A 143 17.30 -1.28 11.88
N THR A 144 16.98 -2.48 11.41
CA THR A 144 16.10 -3.38 12.15
C THR A 144 16.70 -3.72 13.52
N LYS A 145 15.82 -3.81 14.51
CA LYS A 145 16.15 -4.26 15.86
C LYS A 145 16.01 -5.75 16.05
N ARG A 146 15.61 -6.48 15.00
CA ARG A 146 15.50 -7.94 15.04
C ARG A 146 16.84 -8.53 15.52
N GLY A 147 16.80 -9.28 16.63
CA GLY A 147 17.99 -9.86 17.25
C GLY A 147 18.73 -8.99 18.28
N ARG A 148 18.33 -7.72 18.52
CA ARG A 148 19.07 -6.80 19.43
C ARG A 148 18.69 -6.87 20.92
N GLY A 149 17.88 -7.85 21.35
CA GLY A 149 17.47 -8.01 22.75
C GLY A 149 16.71 -6.80 23.32
N ARG A 150 16.54 -6.72 24.65
CA ARG A 150 15.76 -5.68 25.34
C ARG A 150 16.39 -4.27 25.35
N LYS A 151 17.58 -4.10 24.76
CA LYS A 151 18.39 -2.86 24.91
C LYS A 151 18.01 -1.72 23.94
N ALA A 152 17.11 -1.93 22.98
CA ALA A 152 16.73 -0.92 21.99
C ALA A 152 15.22 -0.88 21.76
N ILE A 153 14.49 -0.22 22.68
CA ILE A 153 13.01 -0.30 22.68
C ILE A 153 12.38 0.71 21.70
N TYR A 154 12.98 1.87 21.45
CA TYR A 154 12.35 2.96 20.66
C TYR A 154 13.10 3.29 19.37
N TYR A 155 12.35 3.41 18.28
CA TYR A 155 12.86 3.98 17.02
C TYR A 155 12.89 5.50 17.20
N SER A 156 13.83 6.20 16.57
CA SER A 156 13.81 7.67 16.58
C SER A 156 12.72 8.16 15.65
N ASP A 157 12.07 9.26 16.02
CA ASP A 157 11.23 9.99 15.07
C ASP A 157 12.13 10.53 13.95
N VAL A 158 11.70 10.33 12.71
CA VAL A 158 12.44 10.76 11.52
C VAL A 158 11.50 11.50 10.57
N GLY A 159 12.02 12.54 9.93
CA GLY A 159 11.32 13.32 8.92
C GLY A 159 12.14 13.42 7.64
N ILE A 160 11.47 13.68 6.53
CA ILE A 160 12.10 13.97 5.24
C ILE A 160 11.48 15.27 4.73
N CYS A 161 12.34 16.22 4.37
CA CYS A 161 11.95 17.40 3.59
C CYS A 161 12.46 17.22 2.16
N VAL A 162 11.67 17.57 1.16
CA VAL A 162 12.05 17.51 -0.25
C VAL A 162 11.82 18.87 -0.88
N GLN A 163 12.88 19.43 -1.46
CA GLN A 163 12.81 20.68 -2.21
C GLN A 163 13.21 20.43 -3.66
N SER A 164 12.39 20.90 -4.61
CA SER A 164 12.70 20.88 -6.03
C SER A 164 13.14 22.25 -6.50
N THR A 165 14.24 22.33 -7.24
CA THR A 165 14.68 23.55 -7.91
C THR A 165 14.73 23.31 -9.41
N SER A 166 13.96 24.07 -10.18
CA SER A 166 14.12 24.12 -11.64
C SER A 166 15.16 25.19 -11.99
N GLN A 167 16.21 24.85 -12.74
CA GLN A 167 17.04 25.87 -13.36
C GLN A 167 16.28 26.40 -14.58
N THR A 168 15.64 27.56 -14.45
CA THR A 168 15.18 28.35 -15.59
C THR A 168 16.41 28.98 -16.25
N GLY A 169 16.74 28.50 -17.46
CA GLY A 169 17.72 29.14 -18.34
C GLY A 169 17.12 30.33 -19.08
#